data_AF-A0A0R1KGW5-F1
#
_entry.id   AF-A0A0R1KGW5-F1
#
_cell.length_a   1.000
_cell.length_b   1.000
_cell.length_c   1.000
_cell.angle_alpha   90.00
_cell.angle_beta   90.00
_cell.angle_gamma   90.00
#
_symmetry.space_group_name_H-M   'P 1'
#
loop_
_entity.id
_entity.type
_entity.pdbx_description
1 polymer ?
#
loop_
_entity_poly.entity_id
_entity_poly.type
_entity_poly.pdbx_seq_one_letter_code
_entity_poly.pdbx_strand_id
1 'polypeptide(L)'
;MDKKNRVYLAGPFFSKEQISRLDEIERLLNNNATIGDIFRPGVDEYQDAKMGTFEWQTAVFKHDINNINVSDLVIAMLDYKNENG
;
A
#
# COMPACT_ATOMS: atom_id res chain seq x y z
N MET A 1 -1.87 25.44 8.99
CA MET A 1 -2.24 24.46 7.94
C MET A 1 -2.86 23.29 8.66
N ASP A 2 -4.09 22.92 8.29
CA ASP A 2 -4.74 21.75 8.89
C ASP A 2 -3.90 20.50 8.58
N LYS A 3 -3.64 19.68 9.60
CA LYS A 3 -2.94 18.41 9.42
C LYS A 3 -3.79 17.55 8.49
N LYS A 4 -3.20 17.14 7.35
CA LYS A 4 -3.82 16.18 6.44
C LYS A 4 -3.49 14.75 6.89
N ASN A 5 -4.42 13.83 6.68
CA ASN A 5 -4.29 12.44 7.11
C ASN A 5 -3.30 11.67 6.22
N ARG A 6 -2.46 10.83 6.84
CA ARG A 6 -1.65 9.83 6.15
C ARG A 6 -2.41 8.51 6.05
N VAL A 7 -2.42 7.92 4.86
CA VAL A 7 -3.15 6.68 4.56
C VAL A 7 -2.17 5.56 4.26
N TYR A 8 -2.41 4.40 4.86
CA TYR A 8 -1.86 3.13 4.38
C TYR A 8 -2.89 2.46 3.46
N LEU A 9 -2.60 2.41 2.16
CA LEU A 9 -3.46 1.77 1.16
C LEU A 9 -3.06 0.30 1.02
N ALA A 10 -3.82 -0.58 1.65
CA ALA A 10 -3.65 -2.03 1.59
C ALA A 10 -4.43 -2.63 0.42
N GLY A 11 -3.83 -3.59 -0.27
CA GLY A 11 -4.52 -4.44 -1.23
C GLY A 11 -3.55 -5.36 -1.97
N PRO A 12 -4.06 -6.44 -2.61
CA PRO A 12 -3.25 -7.28 -3.47
C PRO A 12 -2.80 -6.51 -4.73
N PHE A 13 -1.64 -6.87 -5.28
CA PHE A 13 -1.04 -6.24 -6.46
C PHE A 13 -0.40 -7.28 -7.40
N PHE A 14 -0.98 -8.48 -7.45
CA PHE A 14 -0.45 -9.62 -8.19
C PHE A 14 -0.94 -9.68 -9.66
N SER A 15 -1.98 -8.93 -10.00
CA SER A 15 -2.57 -8.85 -11.34
C SER A 15 -2.74 -7.42 -11.84
N LYS A 16 -2.98 -7.27 -13.15
CA LYS A 16 -3.22 -5.95 -13.76
C LYS A 16 -4.51 -5.33 -13.25
N GLU A 17 -5.54 -6.14 -13.05
CA GLU A 17 -6.85 -5.73 -12.57
C GLU A 17 -6.75 -5.22 -11.13
N GLN A 18 -5.99 -5.91 -10.28
CA GLN A 18 -5.71 -5.48 -8.91
C GLN A 18 -4.95 -4.16 -8.87
N ILE A 19 -3.88 -4.05 -9.66
CA ILE A 19 -3.08 -2.82 -9.77
C ILE A 19 -3.96 -1.66 -10.25
N SER A 20 -4.77 -1.87 -11.31
CA SER A 20 -5.64 -0.83 -11.86
C SER A 20 -6.68 -0.33 -10.85
N ARG A 21 -7.23 -1.21 -10.00
CA ARG A 21 -8.17 -0.79 -8.93
C ARG A 21 -7.46 0.01 -7.85
N LEU A 22 -6.26 -0.40 -7.46
CA LEU A 22 -5.44 0.35 -6.50
C LEU A 22 -5.06 1.73 -7.05
N ASP A 23 -4.69 1.83 -8.32
CA ASP A 23 -4.38 3.11 -8.98
C ASP A 23 -5.58 4.05 -8.99
N GLU A 24 -6.79 3.51 -9.21
CA GLU A 24 -8.03 4.27 -9.14
C GLU A 24 -8.32 4.76 -7.71
N ILE A 25 -8.16 3.92 -6.70
CA ILE A 25 -8.33 4.31 -5.30
C ILE A 25 -7.33 5.41 -4.93
N GLU A 26 -6.07 5.25 -5.29
CA GLU A 26 -5.01 6.22 -5.04
C GLU A 26 -5.30 7.58 -5.71
N ARG A 27 -5.78 7.58 -6.95
CA ARG A 27 -6.22 8.80 -7.66
C ARG A 27 -7.39 9.47 -6.94
N LEU A 28 -8.37 8.71 -6.45
CA LEU A 28 -9.51 9.25 -5.71
C LEU A 28 -9.07 9.87 -4.37
N LEU A 29 -8.16 9.20 -3.66
CA LEU A 29 -7.62 9.69 -2.39
C LEU A 29 -6.78 10.96 -2.57
N ASN A 30 -6.00 11.06 -3.64
CA ASN A 30 -5.23 12.27 -3.97
C ASN A 30 -6.13 13.50 -4.24
N ASN A 31 -7.36 13.28 -4.69
CA ASN A 31 -8.35 14.37 -4.87
C ASN A 31 -9.11 14.73 -3.58
N ASN A 32 -8.93 13.98 -2.49
CA ASN A 32 -9.60 14.23 -1.22
C ASN A 32 -8.81 15.25 -0.39
N ALA A 33 -9.41 16.41 -0.10
CA ALA A 33 -8.77 17.50 0.62
C ALA A 33 -8.27 17.13 2.05
N THR A 34 -8.82 16.07 2.63
CA THR A 34 -8.44 15.57 3.97
C THR A 34 -7.24 14.63 3.96
N ILE A 35 -6.80 14.14 2.79
CA ILE A 35 -5.69 13.21 2.63
C ILE A 35 -4.44 13.97 2.19
N GLY A 36 -3.31 13.66 2.81
CA GLY A 36 -2.02 14.32 2.58
C GLY A 36 -0.97 13.42 1.94
N ASP A 37 -0.81 12.21 2.48
CA ASP A 37 0.22 11.26 2.06
C ASP A 37 -0.39 9.86 2.00
N ILE A 38 0.04 9.06 1.02
CA ILE A 38 -0.47 7.72 0.75
C ILE A 38 0.72 6.79 0.62
N PHE A 39 0.83 5.84 1.55
CA PHE A 39 1.75 4.73 1.43
C PHE A 39 1.05 3.52 0.81
N ARG A 40 1.67 2.92 -0.20
CA ARG A 40 1.18 1.71 -0.87
C ARG A 40 2.29 0.65 -0.93
N PRO A 41 2.08 -0.55 -0.34
CA PRO A 41 3.04 -1.64 -0.43
C PRO A 41 3.29 -2.07 -1.88
N GLY A 42 4.53 -2.47 -2.17
CA GLY A 42 4.90 -3.06 -3.47
C GLY A 42 5.19 -2.06 -4.60
N VAL A 43 5.14 -0.75 -4.33
CA VAL A 43 5.55 0.28 -5.31
C VAL A 43 7.07 0.37 -5.43
N ASP A 44 7.77 0.41 -4.28
CA ASP A 44 9.22 0.47 -4.22
C ASP A 44 9.80 -0.88 -3.77
N GLU A 45 10.74 -1.42 -4.54
CA GLU A 45 11.44 -2.66 -4.20
C GLU A 45 12.57 -2.40 -3.18
N TYR A 46 12.63 -3.21 -2.12
CA TYR A 46 13.76 -3.20 -1.19
C TYR A 46 14.99 -3.85 -1.84
N GLN A 47 16.01 -3.04 -2.17
CA GLN A 47 17.21 -3.47 -2.91
C GLN A 47 18.40 -3.86 -2.02
N ASP A 48 18.38 -3.52 -0.72
CA ASP A 48 19.53 -3.74 0.17
C ASP A 48 19.73 -5.20 0.59
N ALA A 49 18.76 -6.07 0.29
CA ALA A 49 18.86 -7.51 0.50
C ALA A 49 18.26 -8.27 -0.68
N LYS A 50 18.78 -9.47 -0.96
CA LYS A 50 18.25 -10.33 -2.02
C LYS A 50 16.82 -10.76 -1.69
N MET A 51 15.90 -10.54 -2.63
CA MET A 51 14.51 -10.96 -2.53
C MET A 51 14.38 -12.42 -2.07
N GLY A 52 13.47 -12.67 -1.13
CA GLY A 52 13.17 -14.00 -0.58
C GLY A 52 14.11 -14.49 0.51
N THR A 53 15.20 -13.79 0.81
CA THR A 53 16.04 -14.09 1.99
C THR A 53 15.32 -13.70 3.30
N PHE A 54 15.72 -14.30 4.42
CA PHE A 54 15.15 -13.95 5.75
C PHE A 54 15.37 -12.47 6.10
N GLU A 55 16.52 -11.91 5.73
CA GLU A 55 16.83 -10.49 5.89
C GLU A 55 15.85 -9.62 5.10
N TRP A 56 15.66 -9.92 3.81
CA TRP A 56 14.70 -9.20 2.96
C TRP A 56 13.27 -9.31 3.50
N GLN A 57 12.83 -10.51 3.88
CA GLN A 57 11.50 -10.74 4.46
C GLN A 57 11.29 -9.91 5.73
N THR A 58 12.30 -9.86 6.60
CA THR A 58 12.27 -9.08 7.83
C THR A 58 12.23 -7.58 7.55
N ALA A 59 13.01 -7.11 6.57
CA ALA A 59 13.06 -5.69 6.19
C ALA A 59 11.73 -5.21 5.60
N VAL A 60 11.18 -5.93 4.62
CA VAL A 60 9.89 -5.62 3.99
C VAL A 60 8.76 -5.65 5.03
N PHE A 61 8.69 -6.70 5.85
CA PHE A 61 7.68 -6.79 6.91
C PHE A 61 7.74 -5.60 7.88
N LYS A 62 8.94 -5.26 8.38
CA LYS A 62 9.10 -4.11 9.28
C LYS A 62 8.75 -2.79 8.60
N HIS A 63 9.09 -2.64 7.32
CA HIS A 63 8.77 -1.44 6.55
C HIS A 63 7.26 -1.24 6.45
N ASP A 64 6.51 -2.29 6.12
CA ASP A 64 5.05 -2.24 6.03
C ASP A 64 4.41 -1.95 7.40
N ILE A 65 4.83 -2.67 8.46
CA ILE A 65 4.32 -2.45 9.82
C ILE A 65 4.60 -1.02 10.31
N ASN A 66 5.79 -0.48 10.02
CA ASN A 66 6.12 0.90 10.37
C ASN A 66 5.20 1.88 9.65
N ASN A 67 4.92 1.66 8.35
CA ASN A 67 4.01 2.51 7.59
C ASN A 67 2.56 2.43 8.09
N ILE A 68 2.10 1.27 8.56
CA ILE A 68 0.82 1.16 9.26
C ILE A 68 0.84 2.02 10.53
N ASN A 69 1.87 1.89 11.37
CA ASN A 69 1.96 2.58 12.66
C ASN A 69 2.03 4.12 12.55
N VAL A 70 2.64 4.65 11.48
CA VAL A 70 2.73 6.11 11.27
C VAL A 70 1.56 6.69 10.48
N SER A 71 0.66 5.85 9.95
CA SER A 71 -0.52 6.30 9.23
C SER A 71 -1.66 6.63 10.18
N ASP A 72 -2.48 7.62 9.83
CA ASP A 72 -3.67 7.98 10.61
C ASP A 72 -4.84 7.02 10.35
N LEU A 73 -4.87 6.38 9.17
CA LEU A 73 -5.86 5.36 8.82
C LEU A 73 -5.31 4.32 7.83
N VAL A 74 -5.96 3.15 7.83
CA VAL A 74 -5.75 2.08 6.86
C VAL A 74 -6.98 1.99 5.96
N ILE A 75 -6.76 1.99 4.64
CA ILE A 75 -7.80 1.72 3.64
C ILE A 75 -7.43 0.40 2.98
N ALA A 76 -8.32 -0.60 3.07
CA ALA A 76 -8.09 -1.92 2.50
C ALA A 76 -9.01 -2.16 1.29
N MET A 77 -8.40 -2.45 0.13
CA MET A 77 -9.10 -3.02 -1.01
C MET A 77 -9.29 -4.52 -0.77
N LEU A 78 -10.54 -4.92 -0.52
CA LEU A 78 -10.91 -6.32 -0.37
C LEU A 78 -11.22 -6.90 -1.75
N ASP A 79 -10.31 -7.75 -2.25
CA ASP A 79 -10.50 -8.44 -3.54
C ASP A 79 -11.26 -9.75 -3.33
N TYR A 80 -12.56 -9.71 -3.63
CA TYR A 80 -13.45 -10.87 -3.54
C TYR A 80 -13.53 -11.67 -4.84
N LYS A 81 -12.89 -11.21 -5.92
CA LYS A 81 -12.87 -11.95 -7.18
C LYS A 81 -11.72 -12.94 -7.14
N ASN A 82 -12.06 -14.23 -7.21
CA ASN A 82 -11.10 -15.20 -7.71
C ASN A 82 -10.83 -14.86 -9.18
N GLU A 83 -9.57 -14.66 -9.55
CA GLU A 83 -9.19 -14.43 -10.96
C GLU A 83 -9.42 -15.67 -11.84
N ASN A 84 -9.76 -16.79 -11.20
CA ASN A 84 -10.27 -18.01 -11.81
C ASN A 84 -11.69 -18.21 -11.25
N GLY A 85 -12.72 -17.97 -12.06
CA GLY A 85 -14.11 -18.31 -11.71
C GLY A 85 -14.26 -19.77 -11.32
#